data_AF-N1VP95-F1
#
_entry.id   AF-N1VP95-F1
#
_cell.length_a   1.000
_cell.length_b   1.000
_cell.length_c   1.000
_cell.angle_alpha   90.00
_cell.angle_beta   90.00
_cell.angle_gamma   90.00
#
_symmetry.space_group_name_H-M   'P 1'
#
loop_
_entity.id
_entity.type
_entity.pdbx_description
1 polymer ?
#
loop_
_entity_poly.entity_id
_entity_poly.type
_entity_poly.pdbx_seq_one_letter_code
_entity_poly.pdbx_strand_id
1 'polypeptide(L)'
;MRKYRKIPKVSFLFIFVLLFLQFHCLLNPIVRELLDLDPTQKNDKLKQLSLLLGFYGSPTATITPSLGNVILANTNIRIVFSRSMVPDSFSATLGSKLTPVWSDSYSANDTVVLSGPIPVGTYSFILEATDSLGIHITPVIGNYTVLSSNTNLYYVSPSGNDGNSGTSPGNTKLSISSAVSAATPPAAIFVSEGTYLVNSGLGTQINLVNLVSLYGGFSTDFLNRNSSVYIARIVDTATASADSITVSAGATITTSTVVDGFTIRGASNANAPTASIAFNCFSGSPTITNNRLEGGTVSNAISVAIFLSTSSAIISNNTIQGGTSTATGTFGVFVQDSSSPTVAYNTIYGGIANDSSHGIYNSPHANTPTIIFNSIDGGTGSFSYAFNTSHPSNSIVTNNILNAGSGNTSYAIYQGAGAGDVGNYQFNTLFTSGGNIRYCLFENGGSSPITFNGNRLFSCPTALYYDNASNAINDIGTVNGGTLGGATYSGNYE
;
A
#
# COMPACT_ATOMS: atom_id res chain seq x y z
N MET A 1 28.79 -35.67 7.08
CA MET A 1 30.01 -35.00 7.60
C MET A 1 29.65 -33.60 8.11
N ARG A 2 29.52 -33.41 9.43
CA ARG A 2 29.29 -32.10 10.05
C ARG A 2 30.63 -31.35 10.17
N LYS A 3 30.81 -30.24 9.45
CA LYS A 3 31.97 -29.35 9.56
C LYS A 3 31.88 -28.57 10.88
N TYR A 4 32.78 -28.84 11.81
CA TYR A 4 33.01 -28.05 13.02
C TYR A 4 33.51 -26.65 12.63
N ARG A 5 32.71 -25.61 12.91
CA ARG A 5 33.12 -24.20 12.76
C ARG A 5 33.96 -23.83 13.99
N LYS A 6 35.27 -23.60 13.82
CA LYS A 6 36.16 -23.07 14.87
C LYS A 6 35.68 -21.67 15.27
N ILE A 7 35.34 -21.49 16.54
CA ILE A 7 35.06 -20.19 17.16
C ILE A 7 36.39 -19.40 17.16
N PRO A 8 36.42 -18.13 16.70
CA PRO A 8 37.63 -17.33 16.72
C PRO A 8 38.06 -17.08 18.17
N LYS A 9 39.35 -17.29 18.46
CA LYS A 9 39.94 -16.97 19.76
C LYS A 9 39.85 -15.46 19.96
N VAL A 10 38.96 -15.01 20.85
CA VAL A 10 39.00 -13.64 21.37
C VAL A 10 40.36 -13.46 22.02
N SER A 11 41.16 -12.52 21.50
CA SER A 11 42.51 -12.26 21.98
C SER A 11 42.44 -11.77 23.42
N PHE A 12 43.13 -12.46 24.33
CA PHE A 12 43.27 -12.12 25.75
C PHE A 12 43.75 -10.67 25.95
N LEU A 13 44.47 -10.13 24.95
CA LEU A 13 44.93 -8.74 24.89
C LEU A 13 43.78 -7.72 24.85
N PHE A 14 42.64 -8.06 24.22
CA PHE A 14 41.49 -7.15 24.11
C PHE A 14 40.76 -6.98 25.44
N ILE A 15 40.66 -8.05 26.24
CA ILE A 15 40.12 -8.02 27.61
C ILE A 15 41.05 -7.21 28.53
N PHE A 16 42.37 -7.36 28.36
CA PHE A 16 43.35 -6.64 29.18
C PHE A 16 43.39 -5.14 28.88
N VAL A 17 43.23 -4.73 27.62
CA VAL A 17 43.14 -3.31 27.22
C VAL A 17 41.85 -2.66 27.73
N LEU A 18 40.72 -3.38 27.70
CA LEU A 18 39.47 -2.91 28.30
C LEU A 18 39.58 -2.71 29.82
N LEU A 19 40.24 -3.64 30.52
CA LEU A 19 40.55 -3.50 31.95
C LEU A 19 41.47 -2.31 32.23
N PHE A 20 42.51 -2.09 31.43
CA PHE A 20 43.43 -0.95 31.63
C PHE A 20 42.80 0.41 31.31
N LEU A 21 41.93 0.50 30.30
CA LEU A 21 41.15 1.72 30.05
C LEU A 21 40.20 2.03 31.22
N GLN A 22 39.57 1.01 31.82
CA GLN A 22 38.75 1.18 33.03
C GLN A 22 39.57 1.71 34.22
N PHE A 23 40.82 1.25 34.38
CA PHE A 23 41.69 1.73 35.46
C PHE A 23 42.17 3.18 35.27
N HIS A 24 42.37 3.67 34.04
CA HIS A 24 42.69 5.08 33.82
C HIS A 24 41.48 6.01 34.06
N CYS A 25 40.25 5.54 33.83
CA CYS A 25 39.05 6.29 34.21
C CYS A 25 38.89 6.44 35.73
N LEU A 26 39.34 5.47 36.53
CA LEU A 26 39.31 5.52 38.00
C LEU A 26 40.33 6.50 38.61
N LEU A 27 41.35 6.91 37.85
CA LEU A 27 42.33 7.92 38.26
C LEU A 27 41.93 9.35 37.84
N ASN A 28 40.82 9.51 37.11
CA ASN A 28 40.27 10.83 36.84
C ASN A 28 39.78 11.45 38.16
N PRO A 29 40.31 12.63 38.58
CA PRO A 29 39.93 13.29 39.83
C PRO A 29 38.41 13.48 39.98
N ILE A 30 37.70 13.67 38.85
CA ILE A 30 36.24 13.83 38.80
C ILE A 30 35.52 12.53 39.22
N VAL A 31 36.06 11.36 38.85
CA VAL A 31 35.47 10.05 39.21
C VAL A 31 35.74 9.74 40.69
N ARG A 32 36.87 10.20 41.22
CA ARG A 32 37.23 10.03 42.64
C ARG A 32 36.38 10.92 43.56
N GLU A 33 36.11 12.15 43.14
CA GLU A 33 35.19 13.06 43.84
C GLU A 33 33.73 12.55 43.83
N LEU A 34 33.33 11.81 42.79
CA LEU A 34 32.04 11.10 42.75
C LEU A 34 31.97 9.89 43.70
N LEU A 35 33.11 9.27 44.04
CA LEU A 35 33.20 8.07 44.87
C LEU A 35 33.41 8.35 46.37
N ASP A 36 33.89 9.54 46.74
CA ASP A 36 34.10 9.98 48.14
C ASP A 36 32.85 10.63 48.78
N LEU A 37 31.68 10.56 48.14
CA LEU A 37 30.45 11.20 48.64
C LEU A 37 29.55 10.23 49.41
N ASP A 38 29.06 10.76 50.54
CA ASP A 38 27.98 10.31 51.42
C ASP A 38 27.37 8.93 51.08
N PRO A 39 27.60 7.90 51.91
CA PRO A 39 27.04 6.56 51.74
C PRO A 39 25.51 6.53 51.56
N THR A 40 24.80 7.56 52.05
CA THR A 40 23.34 7.66 51.91
C THR A 40 22.89 8.01 50.48
N GLN A 41 23.77 8.56 49.63
CA GLN A 41 23.48 8.92 48.22
C GLN A 41 24.06 7.92 47.20
N LYS A 42 24.73 6.86 47.67
CA LYS A 42 25.53 5.96 46.83
C LYS A 42 24.72 5.20 45.78
N ASN A 43 23.46 4.88 46.08
CA ASN A 43 22.57 4.15 45.17
C ASN A 43 22.12 4.99 43.96
N ASP A 44 21.94 6.29 44.13
CA ASP A 44 21.48 7.16 43.04
C ASP A 44 22.62 7.51 42.08
N LYS A 45 23.85 7.67 42.59
CA LYS A 45 25.02 8.01 41.76
C LYS A 45 25.59 6.82 40.98
N LEU A 46 25.51 5.59 41.50
CA LEU A 46 25.87 4.38 40.74
C LEU A 46 24.90 4.11 39.59
N LYS A 47 23.61 4.42 39.77
CA LYS A 47 22.61 4.41 38.69
C LYS A 47 22.96 5.44 37.61
N GLN A 48 23.33 6.65 38.01
CA GLN A 48 23.77 7.69 37.06
C GLN A 48 25.04 7.30 36.30
N LEU A 49 26.01 6.63 36.95
CA LEU A 49 27.24 6.20 36.29
C LEU A 49 27.00 5.10 35.24
N SER A 50 26.09 4.17 35.52
CA SER A 50 25.71 3.12 34.56
C SER A 50 24.86 3.65 33.40
N LEU A 51 24.08 4.72 33.64
CA LEU A 51 23.45 5.54 32.61
C LEU A 51 24.51 6.23 31.73
N LEU A 52 25.52 6.83 32.36
CA LEU A 52 26.61 7.58 31.69
C LEU A 52 27.49 6.68 30.81
N LEU A 53 27.67 5.42 31.21
CA LEU A 53 28.48 4.43 30.50
C LEU A 53 27.71 3.74 29.35
N GLY A 54 26.45 4.12 29.09
CA GLY A 54 25.66 3.58 27.98
C GLY A 54 25.32 2.09 28.10
N PHE A 55 25.46 1.50 29.29
CA PHE A 55 25.16 0.08 29.51
C PHE A 55 23.66 -0.22 29.52
N TYR A 56 22.82 0.80 29.67
CA TYR A 56 21.37 0.67 29.55
C TYR A 56 20.92 1.13 28.17
N GLY A 57 20.52 0.19 27.32
CA GLY A 57 19.75 0.50 26.11
C GLY A 57 18.46 1.26 26.45
N SER A 58 17.83 1.93 25.47
CA SER A 58 16.50 2.52 25.67
C SER A 58 15.49 1.40 26.04
N PRO A 59 14.50 1.67 26.91
CA PRO A 59 13.38 0.76 27.12
C PRO A 59 12.73 0.39 25.78
N THR A 60 12.14 -0.80 25.70
CA THR A 60 11.36 -1.23 24.54
C THR A 60 9.96 -1.65 24.99
N ALA A 61 9.01 -1.65 24.07
CA ALA A 61 7.63 -2.06 24.32
C ALA A 61 7.19 -3.09 23.27
N THR A 62 6.59 -4.19 23.72
CA THR A 62 5.88 -5.15 22.86
C THR A 62 4.39 -4.87 22.97
N ILE A 63 3.71 -4.68 21.83
CA ILE A 63 2.29 -4.28 21.76
C ILE A 63 1.47 -5.42 21.16
N THR A 64 0.32 -5.74 21.77
CA THR A 64 -0.61 -6.76 21.32
C THR A 64 -2.05 -6.23 21.36
N PRO A 65 -2.80 -6.24 20.24
CA PRO A 65 -2.36 -6.62 18.89
C PRO A 65 -1.18 -5.77 18.38
N SER A 66 -0.37 -6.28 17.46
CA SER A 66 0.76 -5.50 16.91
C SER A 66 0.26 -4.23 16.19
N LEU A 67 1.12 -3.22 16.04
CA LEU A 67 0.84 -2.08 15.15
C LEU A 67 0.55 -2.57 13.72
N GLY A 68 -0.32 -1.86 13.00
CA GLY A 68 -0.80 -2.22 11.67
C GLY A 68 -2.01 -3.18 11.68
N ASN A 69 -2.43 -3.65 12.85
CA ASN A 69 -3.59 -4.53 12.99
C ASN A 69 -4.93 -3.85 12.71
N VAL A 70 -5.92 -4.70 12.45
CA VAL A 70 -7.33 -4.36 12.39
C VAL A 70 -7.96 -4.81 13.71
N ILE A 71 -8.56 -3.89 14.46
CA ILE A 71 -9.12 -4.14 15.80
C ILE A 71 -10.57 -3.66 15.87
N LEU A 72 -11.35 -4.19 16.81
CA LEU A 72 -12.66 -3.63 17.14
C LEU A 72 -12.51 -2.43 18.09
N ALA A 73 -13.47 -1.50 18.07
CA ALA A 73 -13.46 -0.29 18.89
C ALA A 73 -13.45 -0.54 20.42
N ASN A 74 -13.81 -1.75 20.85
CA ASN A 74 -13.76 -2.21 22.24
C ASN A 74 -12.56 -3.14 22.54
N THR A 75 -11.59 -3.23 21.64
CA THR A 75 -10.39 -4.07 21.83
C THR A 75 -9.45 -3.41 22.83
N ASN A 76 -8.99 -4.19 23.80
CA ASN A 76 -7.92 -3.76 24.69
C ASN A 76 -6.56 -3.91 24.01
N ILE A 77 -5.67 -2.92 24.18
CA ILE A 77 -4.29 -2.99 23.68
C ILE A 77 -3.38 -3.29 24.86
N ARG A 78 -2.75 -4.45 24.87
CA ARG A 78 -1.78 -4.84 25.90
C ARG A 78 -0.38 -4.42 25.48
N ILE A 79 0.35 -3.80 26.38
CA ILE A 79 1.74 -3.40 26.19
C ILE A 79 2.58 -4.04 27.30
N VAL A 80 3.70 -4.65 26.92
CA VAL A 80 4.69 -5.20 27.84
C VAL A 80 6.00 -4.46 27.63
N PHE A 81 6.45 -3.73 28.64
CA PHE A 81 7.71 -3.02 28.60
C PHE A 81 8.87 -3.95 28.93
N SER A 82 10.06 -3.70 28.39
CA SER A 82 11.26 -4.48 28.77
C SER A 82 11.84 -4.10 30.12
N ARG A 83 11.22 -3.13 30.83
CA ARG A 83 11.69 -2.53 32.09
C ARG A 83 10.51 -2.05 32.92
N SER A 84 10.83 -1.69 34.17
CA SER A 84 9.90 -0.97 35.04
C SER A 84 9.69 0.46 34.53
N MET A 85 8.43 0.89 34.46
CA MET A 85 8.04 2.21 33.95
C MET A 85 7.48 3.10 35.06
N VAL A 86 7.51 4.42 34.84
CA VAL A 86 6.85 5.41 35.72
C VAL A 86 5.42 5.63 35.19
N PRO A 87 4.36 5.21 35.90
CA PRO A 87 2.98 5.31 35.41
C PRO A 87 2.56 6.73 34.99
N ASP A 88 2.99 7.74 35.74
CA ASP A 88 2.64 9.15 35.47
C ASP A 88 3.29 9.72 34.21
N SER A 89 4.35 9.08 33.70
CA SER A 89 5.01 9.47 32.45
C SER A 89 4.35 8.87 31.20
N PHE A 90 3.41 7.93 31.38
CA PHE A 90 2.85 7.16 30.28
C PHE A 90 1.76 7.95 29.54
N SER A 91 1.89 8.00 28.22
CA SER A 91 0.89 8.55 27.31
C SER A 91 0.71 7.61 26.12
N ALA A 92 -0.55 7.31 25.79
CA ALA A 92 -0.91 6.62 24.56
C ALA A 92 -2.13 7.26 23.91
N THR A 93 -2.04 7.51 22.61
CA THR A 93 -3.14 8.08 21.81
C THR A 93 -3.43 7.21 20.59
N LEU A 94 -4.71 7.08 20.25
CA LEU A 94 -5.22 6.43 19.06
C LEU A 94 -6.48 7.16 18.57
N GLY A 95 -6.30 8.31 17.94
CA GLY A 95 -7.38 9.27 17.64
C GLY A 95 -7.97 9.96 18.88
N SER A 96 -7.97 9.29 20.03
CA SER A 96 -8.30 9.79 21.37
C SER A 96 -7.25 9.33 22.38
N LYS A 97 -7.21 9.95 23.56
CA LYS A 97 -6.35 9.50 24.67
C LYS A 97 -6.91 8.19 25.22
N LEU A 98 -6.07 7.16 25.35
CA LEU A 98 -6.44 5.87 25.92
C LEU A 98 -6.23 5.86 27.44
N THR A 99 -7.04 5.08 28.15
CA THR A 99 -6.95 4.91 29.61
C THR A 99 -6.03 3.73 29.93
N PRO A 100 -4.88 3.96 30.57
CA PRO A 100 -3.99 2.88 30.99
C PRO A 100 -4.45 2.22 32.28
N VAL A 101 -4.39 0.89 32.32
CA VAL A 101 -4.53 0.08 33.53
C VAL A 101 -3.29 -0.78 33.68
N TRP A 102 -2.47 -0.48 34.69
CA TRP A 102 -1.24 -1.23 34.98
C TRP A 102 -1.57 -2.52 35.74
N SER A 103 -1.06 -3.66 35.28
CA SER A 103 -1.24 -4.93 36.01
C SER A 103 -0.23 -5.08 37.14
N ASP A 104 1.00 -4.63 36.90
CA ASP A 104 2.10 -4.56 37.83
C ASP A 104 2.83 -3.23 37.59
N SER A 105 3.20 -2.55 38.67
CA SER A 105 4.05 -1.37 38.61
C SER A 105 5.37 -1.66 39.31
N TYR A 106 6.45 -1.12 38.76
CA TYR A 106 7.79 -1.23 39.35
C TYR A 106 8.42 -2.63 39.32
N SER A 107 8.04 -3.45 38.34
CA SER A 107 8.56 -4.80 38.11
C SER A 107 9.34 -4.91 36.79
N ALA A 108 10.17 -5.94 36.66
CA ALA A 108 10.69 -6.30 35.35
C ALA A 108 9.54 -6.86 34.50
N ASN A 109 9.30 -6.27 33.33
CA ASN A 109 8.15 -6.54 32.45
C ASN A 109 6.81 -5.91 32.86
N ASP A 110 6.84 -4.64 33.30
CA ASP A 110 5.60 -3.90 33.56
C ASP A 110 4.66 -3.99 32.37
N THR A 111 3.41 -4.35 32.67
CA THR A 111 2.37 -4.54 31.68
C THR A 111 1.28 -3.50 31.91
N VAL A 112 0.87 -2.85 30.82
CA VAL A 112 -0.26 -1.94 30.81
C VAL A 112 -1.29 -2.41 29.79
N VAL A 113 -2.55 -2.35 30.17
CA VAL A 113 -3.70 -2.61 29.29
C VAL A 113 -4.38 -1.28 29.01
N LEU A 114 -4.46 -0.91 27.75
CA LEU A 114 -5.14 0.29 27.29
C LEU A 114 -6.58 -0.05 26.93
N SER A 115 -7.50 0.78 27.42
CA SER A 115 -8.92 0.70 27.10
C SER A 115 -9.49 2.11 26.89
N GLY A 116 -10.67 2.20 26.30
CA GLY A 116 -11.37 3.47 26.08
C GLY A 116 -12.19 3.46 24.79
N PRO A 117 -12.98 4.53 24.53
CA PRO A 117 -13.67 4.67 23.26
C PRO A 117 -12.66 4.97 22.16
N ILE A 118 -12.38 3.96 21.34
CA ILE A 118 -11.53 4.10 20.15
C ILE A 118 -12.42 4.50 18.96
N PRO A 119 -12.19 5.64 18.30
CA PRO A 119 -12.99 6.03 17.15
C PRO A 119 -12.81 5.04 15.98
N VAL A 120 -13.87 4.79 15.22
CA VAL A 120 -13.84 3.93 14.02
C VAL A 120 -13.13 4.64 12.88
N GLY A 121 -12.21 3.95 12.20
CA GLY A 121 -11.37 4.52 11.14
C GLY A 121 -9.91 4.09 11.25
N THR A 122 -9.03 4.67 10.44
CA THR A 122 -7.58 4.43 10.53
C THR A 122 -6.93 5.61 11.25
N TYR A 123 -6.23 5.32 12.35
CA TYR A 123 -5.62 6.34 13.21
C TYR A 123 -4.18 6.00 13.55
N SER A 124 -3.34 7.02 13.68
CA SER A 124 -2.00 6.89 14.21
C SER A 124 -2.05 6.53 15.70
N PHE A 125 -1.28 5.52 16.08
CA PHE A 125 -0.98 5.18 17.46
C PHE A 125 0.34 5.82 17.84
N ILE A 126 0.38 6.53 18.97
CA ILE A 126 1.59 7.12 19.52
C ILE A 126 1.68 6.70 20.98
N LEU A 127 2.81 6.10 21.37
CA LEU A 127 3.12 5.74 22.75
C LEU A 127 4.43 6.40 23.19
N GLU A 128 4.36 7.00 24.37
CA GLU A 128 5.48 7.64 25.06
C GLU A 128 5.47 7.23 26.53
N ALA A 129 6.65 6.99 27.10
CA ALA A 129 6.82 6.62 28.50
C ALA A 129 8.28 6.82 28.95
N THR A 130 8.49 6.88 30.26
CA THR A 130 9.80 6.97 30.89
C THR A 130 9.97 5.81 31.88
N ASP A 131 11.13 5.16 31.85
CA ASP A 131 11.44 4.10 32.82
C ASP A 131 11.72 4.67 34.23
N SER A 132 11.80 3.80 35.25
CA SER A 132 12.09 4.22 36.63
C SER A 132 13.49 4.83 36.85
N LEU A 133 14.35 4.83 35.82
CA LEU A 133 15.64 5.51 35.81
C LEU A 133 15.61 6.87 35.10
N GLY A 134 14.45 7.30 34.60
CA GLY A 134 14.32 8.55 33.85
C GLY A 134 14.67 8.42 32.36
N ILE A 135 14.88 7.20 31.83
CA ILE A 135 15.19 6.99 30.42
C ILE A 135 13.89 6.94 29.62
N HIS A 136 13.76 7.83 28.64
CA HIS A 136 12.62 7.84 27.72
C HIS A 136 12.70 6.69 26.72
N ILE A 137 11.55 6.05 26.46
CA ILE A 137 11.41 5.17 25.30
C ILE A 137 11.46 6.01 24.02
N THR A 138 12.08 5.48 22.97
CA THR A 138 11.87 6.05 21.62
C THR A 138 10.39 5.97 21.29
N PRO A 139 9.71 7.08 20.94
CA PRO A 139 8.27 7.08 20.69
C PRO A 139 7.87 5.94 19.75
N VAL A 140 6.92 5.12 20.20
CA VAL A 140 6.44 3.99 19.40
C VAL A 140 5.27 4.51 18.56
N ILE A 141 5.50 4.61 17.26
CA ILE A 141 4.54 5.16 16.30
C ILE A 141 4.09 4.06 15.35
N GLY A 142 2.79 3.97 15.13
CA GLY A 142 2.18 3.07 14.15
C GLY A 142 0.77 3.48 13.81
N ASN A 143 -0.03 2.55 13.29
CA ASN A 143 -1.44 2.79 13.02
C ASN A 143 -2.29 1.58 13.42
N TYR A 144 -3.59 1.81 13.60
CA TYR A 144 -4.60 0.75 13.64
C TYR A 144 -5.75 1.12 12.71
N THR A 145 -6.36 0.11 12.10
CA THR A 145 -7.70 0.22 11.53
C THR A 145 -8.70 -0.27 12.56
N VAL A 146 -9.57 0.62 13.02
CA VAL A 146 -10.52 0.38 14.08
C VAL A 146 -11.90 0.20 13.46
N LEU A 147 -12.49 -0.97 13.66
CA LEU A 147 -13.82 -1.35 13.21
C LEU A 147 -14.85 -1.12 14.32
N SER A 148 -16.12 -1.05 13.94
CA SER A 148 -17.21 -0.97 14.93
C SER A 148 -17.24 -2.21 15.83
N SER A 149 -17.58 -2.05 17.10
CA SER A 149 -17.61 -3.14 18.10
C SER A 149 -18.64 -4.24 17.78
N ASN A 150 -19.62 -3.97 16.92
CA ASN A 150 -20.60 -4.96 16.43
C ASN A 150 -20.17 -5.69 15.14
N THR A 151 -18.92 -5.53 14.69
CA THR A 151 -18.41 -6.22 13.50
C THR A 151 -18.11 -7.69 13.81
N ASN A 152 -18.68 -8.62 13.04
CA ASN A 152 -18.40 -10.04 13.18
C ASN A 152 -16.99 -10.37 12.63
N LEU A 153 -16.19 -11.14 13.38
CA LEU A 153 -14.85 -11.54 12.96
C LEU A 153 -14.84 -12.97 12.43
N TYR A 154 -14.21 -13.15 11.27
CA TYR A 154 -13.96 -14.45 10.65
C TYR A 154 -12.48 -14.61 10.34
N TYR A 155 -11.99 -15.86 10.35
CA TYR A 155 -10.58 -16.20 10.22
C TYR A 155 -10.38 -17.25 9.13
N VAL A 156 -9.41 -17.01 8.24
CA VAL A 156 -9.07 -17.89 7.11
C VAL A 156 -7.60 -18.25 7.16
N SER A 157 -7.29 -19.54 6.97
CA SER A 157 -5.92 -20.03 6.94
C SER A 157 -5.75 -21.20 5.97
N PRO A 158 -4.57 -21.39 5.33
CA PRO A 158 -4.34 -22.54 4.45
C PRO A 158 -4.36 -23.89 5.18
N SER A 159 -4.21 -23.88 6.51
CA SER A 159 -4.34 -25.06 7.37
C SER A 159 -5.77 -25.27 7.91
N GLY A 160 -6.71 -24.39 7.54
CA GLY A 160 -8.09 -24.43 7.99
C GLY A 160 -8.94 -25.53 7.35
N ASN A 161 -10.25 -25.49 7.61
CA ASN A 161 -11.23 -26.40 7.01
C ASN A 161 -12.53 -25.64 6.73
N ASP A 162 -13.12 -25.78 5.54
CA ASP A 162 -14.35 -25.05 5.18
C ASP A 162 -15.60 -25.48 5.96
N GLY A 163 -15.56 -26.64 6.63
CA GLY A 163 -16.56 -27.07 7.61
C GLY A 163 -16.49 -26.33 8.94
N ASN A 164 -15.41 -25.59 9.22
CA ASN A 164 -15.26 -24.80 10.45
C ASN A 164 -16.17 -23.56 10.42
N SER A 165 -16.46 -23.00 11.60
CA SER A 165 -17.25 -21.75 11.70
C SER A 165 -16.48 -20.54 11.18
N GLY A 166 -15.15 -20.56 11.28
CA GLY A 166 -14.32 -19.39 10.99
C GLY A 166 -14.35 -18.34 12.08
N THR A 167 -15.03 -18.53 13.22
CA THR A 167 -15.27 -17.44 14.21
C THR A 167 -14.18 -17.30 15.27
N SER A 168 -13.10 -18.09 15.20
CA SER A 168 -11.92 -17.95 16.07
C SER A 168 -10.63 -18.36 15.35
N PRO A 169 -9.45 -17.88 15.79
CA PRO A 169 -8.16 -18.27 15.21
C PRO A 169 -7.87 -19.78 15.25
N GLY A 170 -8.48 -20.53 16.18
CA GLY A 170 -8.32 -21.98 16.28
C GLY A 170 -9.30 -22.78 15.39
N ASN A 171 -10.29 -22.12 14.79
CA ASN A 171 -11.35 -22.75 13.98
C ASN A 171 -11.50 -22.05 12.63
N THR A 172 -10.39 -21.89 11.90
CA THR A 172 -10.33 -21.13 10.65
C THR A 172 -10.99 -21.85 9.48
N LYS A 173 -11.58 -21.06 8.58
CA LYS A 173 -11.99 -21.52 7.24
C LYS A 173 -10.76 -21.80 6.38
N LEU A 174 -10.88 -22.71 5.40
CA LEU A 174 -9.79 -23.02 4.47
C LEU A 174 -9.75 -21.99 3.33
N SER A 175 -10.91 -21.70 2.74
CA SER A 175 -11.05 -20.81 1.59
C SER A 175 -11.66 -19.46 1.98
N ILE A 176 -11.22 -18.42 1.27
CA ILE A 176 -11.76 -17.07 1.45
C ILE A 176 -13.23 -17.02 0.99
N SER A 177 -13.57 -17.67 -0.13
CA SER A 177 -14.93 -17.72 -0.65
C SER A 177 -15.92 -18.36 0.34
N SER A 178 -15.54 -19.46 1.00
CA SER A 178 -16.36 -20.07 2.06
C SER A 178 -16.58 -19.13 3.25
N ALA A 179 -15.55 -18.38 3.66
CA ALA A 179 -15.69 -17.37 4.71
C ALA A 179 -16.62 -16.21 4.28
N VAL A 180 -16.50 -15.72 3.05
CA VAL A 180 -17.39 -14.67 2.51
C VAL A 180 -18.84 -15.15 2.51
N SER A 181 -19.11 -16.38 2.06
CA SER A 181 -20.47 -16.94 2.03
C SER A 181 -21.06 -17.19 3.43
N ALA A 182 -20.22 -17.50 4.42
CA ALA A 182 -20.66 -17.75 5.79
C ALA A 182 -20.81 -16.46 6.63
N ALA A 183 -20.23 -15.35 6.20
CA ALA A 183 -20.17 -14.13 6.99
C ALA A 183 -21.53 -13.42 7.11
N THR A 184 -21.83 -12.95 8.32
CA THR A 184 -23.00 -12.10 8.60
C THR A 184 -22.56 -10.63 8.64
N PRO A 185 -23.00 -9.78 7.69
CA PRO A 185 -22.61 -8.36 7.70
C PRO A 185 -23.18 -7.59 8.91
N PRO A 186 -22.46 -6.58 9.45
CA PRO A 186 -21.10 -6.19 9.08
C PRO A 186 -20.08 -7.23 9.56
N ALA A 187 -19.13 -7.58 8.69
CA ALA A 187 -18.10 -8.57 8.99
C ALA A 187 -16.71 -8.14 8.50
N ALA A 188 -15.70 -8.65 9.18
CA ALA A 188 -14.30 -8.58 8.77
C ALA A 188 -13.71 -9.99 8.74
N ILE A 189 -13.13 -10.34 7.60
CA ILE A 189 -12.47 -11.63 7.38
C ILE A 189 -10.96 -11.39 7.44
N PHE A 190 -10.31 -11.91 8.47
CA PHE A 190 -8.87 -11.88 8.65
C PHE A 190 -8.24 -13.10 7.97
N VAL A 191 -7.30 -12.85 7.07
CA VAL A 191 -6.68 -13.88 6.25
C VAL A 191 -5.20 -13.97 6.59
N SER A 192 -4.82 -15.14 7.12
CA SER A 192 -3.42 -15.42 7.42
C SER A 192 -2.58 -15.61 6.15
N GLU A 193 -1.26 -15.48 6.29
CA GLU A 193 -0.32 -15.73 5.21
C GLU A 193 -0.50 -17.10 4.55
N GLY A 194 -0.23 -17.15 3.25
CA GLY A 194 -0.41 -18.36 2.46
C GLY A 194 -0.88 -18.09 1.05
N THR A 195 -1.13 -19.17 0.31
CA THR A 195 -1.68 -19.11 -1.05
C THR A 195 -3.08 -19.71 -1.07
N TYR A 196 -4.04 -18.92 -1.53
CA TYR A 196 -5.44 -19.25 -1.65
C TYR A 196 -5.80 -19.34 -3.12
N LEU A 197 -5.93 -20.58 -3.60
CA LEU A 197 -6.23 -20.84 -4.99
C LEU A 197 -7.73 -20.66 -5.24
N VAL A 198 -8.05 -19.94 -6.31
CA VAL A 198 -9.38 -19.91 -6.90
C VAL A 198 -9.27 -20.39 -8.35
N ASN A 199 -10.41 -20.72 -8.93
CA ASN A 199 -10.56 -21.06 -10.33
C ASN A 199 -11.88 -20.46 -10.80
N SER A 200 -11.81 -19.30 -11.45
CA SER A 200 -13.01 -18.60 -11.92
C SER A 200 -13.72 -19.37 -13.05
N GLY A 201 -12.98 -20.16 -13.82
CA GLY A 201 -13.54 -21.07 -14.83
C GLY A 201 -14.42 -22.16 -14.23
N LEU A 202 -14.29 -22.42 -12.92
CA LEU A 202 -15.15 -23.31 -12.13
C LEU A 202 -16.09 -22.55 -11.17
N GLY A 203 -16.16 -21.22 -11.25
CA GLY A 203 -17.04 -20.41 -10.40
C GLY A 203 -16.56 -20.23 -8.95
N THR A 204 -15.27 -20.48 -8.66
CA THR A 204 -14.73 -20.40 -7.29
C THR A 204 -14.00 -19.09 -6.98
N GLN A 205 -14.11 -18.09 -7.86
CA GLN A 205 -13.62 -16.75 -7.60
C GLN A 205 -14.24 -16.12 -6.35
N ILE A 206 -13.58 -15.11 -5.80
CA ILE A 206 -14.11 -14.39 -4.63
C ILE A 206 -15.12 -13.36 -5.12
N ASN A 207 -16.40 -13.62 -4.87
CA ASN A 207 -17.47 -12.64 -5.08
C ASN A 207 -17.68 -11.88 -3.76
N LEU A 208 -17.39 -10.57 -3.75
CA LEU A 208 -17.55 -9.75 -2.55
C LEU A 208 -19.03 -9.67 -2.14
N VAL A 209 -19.25 -9.44 -0.84
CA VAL A 209 -20.57 -9.19 -0.25
C VAL A 209 -20.52 -7.83 0.45
N ASN A 210 -21.57 -7.01 0.27
CA ASN A 210 -21.58 -5.67 0.84
C ASN A 210 -21.45 -5.73 2.36
N LEU A 211 -20.62 -4.86 2.94
CA LEU A 211 -20.28 -4.81 4.37
C LEU A 211 -19.53 -6.06 4.90
N VAL A 212 -18.94 -6.87 4.01
CA VAL A 212 -18.00 -7.95 4.37
C VAL A 212 -16.62 -7.60 3.84
N SER A 213 -15.76 -7.08 4.72
CA SER A 213 -14.42 -6.64 4.36
C SER A 213 -13.39 -7.77 4.50
N LEU A 214 -12.38 -7.76 3.64
CA LEU A 214 -11.28 -8.72 3.61
C LEU A 214 -9.99 -8.02 4.05
N TYR A 215 -9.27 -8.61 5.01
CA TYR A 215 -7.99 -8.10 5.49
C TYR A 215 -6.94 -9.21 5.47
N GLY A 216 -6.01 -9.13 4.52
CA GLY A 216 -4.82 -9.97 4.44
C GLY A 216 -3.69 -9.43 5.33
N GLY A 217 -2.55 -10.11 5.29
CA GLY A 217 -1.34 -9.64 6.00
C GLY A 217 -1.19 -10.18 7.42
N PHE A 218 -1.96 -11.18 7.85
CA PHE A 218 -1.88 -11.73 9.21
C PHE A 218 -0.89 -12.90 9.30
N SER A 219 -0.15 -13.00 10.41
CA SER A 219 0.59 -14.20 10.76
C SER A 219 -0.34 -15.41 10.94
N THR A 220 0.20 -16.63 10.91
CA THR A 220 -0.60 -17.85 11.11
C THR A 220 -1.35 -17.92 12.45
N ASP A 221 -0.86 -17.22 13.47
CA ASP A 221 -1.49 -17.11 14.80
C ASP A 221 -2.43 -15.88 14.93
N PHE A 222 -2.53 -15.05 13.90
CA PHE A 222 -3.32 -13.81 13.86
C PHE A 222 -2.95 -12.76 14.92
N LEU A 223 -1.78 -12.87 15.56
CA LEU A 223 -1.33 -11.90 16.56
C LEU A 223 -0.64 -10.69 15.94
N ASN A 224 -0.07 -10.87 14.74
CA ASN A 224 0.69 -9.84 14.05
C ASN A 224 0.09 -9.60 12.66
N ARG A 225 0.09 -8.33 12.25
CA ARG A 225 -0.31 -7.94 10.90
C ARG A 225 0.75 -7.07 10.24
N ASN A 226 1.26 -7.54 9.12
CA ASN A 226 2.19 -6.84 8.25
C ASN A 226 2.13 -7.46 6.86
N SER A 227 1.49 -6.78 5.91
CA SER A 227 1.27 -7.28 4.55
C SER A 227 2.56 -7.45 3.74
N SER A 228 3.68 -6.86 4.18
CA SER A 228 4.99 -7.06 3.55
C SER A 228 5.72 -8.30 4.06
N VAL A 229 5.33 -8.84 5.22
CA VAL A 229 5.94 -10.03 5.83
C VAL A 229 5.02 -11.24 5.68
N TYR A 230 3.77 -11.12 6.11
CA TYR A 230 2.80 -12.22 6.16
C TYR A 230 1.91 -12.21 4.91
N ILE A 231 2.47 -12.63 3.78
CA ILE A 231 1.82 -12.47 2.48
C ILE A 231 0.62 -13.41 2.33
N ALA A 232 -0.59 -12.85 2.26
CA ALA A 232 -1.81 -13.56 1.84
C ALA A 232 -1.99 -13.39 0.32
N ARG A 233 -1.81 -14.47 -0.45
CA ARG A 233 -1.84 -14.46 -1.92
C ARG A 233 -3.09 -15.15 -2.45
N ILE A 234 -3.87 -14.47 -3.27
CA ILE A 234 -5.03 -15.02 -4.00
C ILE A 234 -4.60 -15.22 -5.45
N VAL A 235 -4.71 -16.45 -5.96
CA VAL A 235 -4.29 -16.79 -7.32
C VAL A 235 -5.41 -17.51 -8.04
N ASP A 236 -5.81 -16.96 -9.19
CA ASP A 236 -6.68 -17.67 -10.10
C ASP A 236 -5.90 -18.67 -10.96
N THR A 237 -6.39 -19.90 -11.00
CA THR A 237 -5.78 -21.05 -11.68
C THR A 237 -6.59 -21.49 -12.90
N ALA A 238 -7.57 -20.69 -13.33
CA ALA A 238 -8.35 -20.96 -14.53
C ALA A 238 -7.43 -21.14 -15.76
N THR A 239 -7.63 -22.24 -16.50
CA THR A 239 -6.91 -22.58 -17.75
C THR A 239 -7.85 -22.89 -18.91
N ALA A 240 -9.16 -22.93 -18.64
CA ALA A 240 -10.19 -23.16 -19.63
C ALA A 240 -10.26 -21.99 -20.63
N SER A 241 -10.87 -22.22 -21.79
CA SER A 241 -11.17 -21.16 -22.77
C SER A 241 -12.30 -20.25 -22.29
N ALA A 242 -12.06 -19.54 -21.19
CA ALA A 242 -12.99 -18.63 -20.54
C ALA A 242 -12.21 -17.44 -19.97
N ASP A 243 -12.89 -16.31 -19.86
CA ASP A 243 -12.34 -15.14 -19.16
C ASP A 243 -12.15 -15.47 -17.68
N SER A 244 -11.10 -14.92 -17.10
CA SER A 244 -10.76 -15.19 -15.70
C SER A 244 -10.86 -13.95 -14.83
N ILE A 245 -11.48 -14.11 -13.66
CA ILE A 245 -11.71 -13.03 -12.69
C ILE A 245 -11.37 -13.59 -11.30
N THR A 246 -10.33 -13.07 -10.66
CA THR A 246 -9.92 -13.56 -9.33
C THR A 246 -10.83 -13.05 -8.22
N VAL A 247 -11.12 -11.74 -8.23
CA VAL A 247 -12.01 -11.06 -7.28
C VAL A 247 -13.04 -10.25 -8.05
N SER A 248 -14.31 -10.35 -7.65
CA SER A 248 -15.44 -9.70 -8.30
C SER A 248 -16.27 -8.89 -7.31
N ALA A 249 -16.52 -7.62 -7.64
CA ALA A 249 -17.39 -6.70 -6.91
C ALA A 249 -18.59 -6.33 -7.77
N GLY A 250 -19.77 -6.85 -7.42
CA GLY A 250 -21.03 -6.55 -8.10
C GLY A 250 -21.70 -5.24 -7.63
N ALA A 251 -22.83 -4.90 -8.25
CA ALA A 251 -23.54 -3.63 -8.05
C ALA A 251 -23.91 -3.26 -6.60
N THR A 252 -24.05 -4.23 -5.69
CA THR A 252 -24.41 -3.96 -4.29
C THR A 252 -23.22 -3.53 -3.43
N ILE A 253 -22.00 -3.65 -3.95
CA ILE A 253 -20.78 -3.39 -3.19
C ILE A 253 -20.52 -1.88 -3.12
N THR A 254 -20.40 -1.36 -1.91
CA THR A 254 -20.11 0.06 -1.65
C THR A 254 -18.69 0.25 -1.08
N THR A 255 -18.27 1.50 -0.91
CA THR A 255 -16.94 1.86 -0.41
C THR A 255 -16.67 1.42 1.03
N SER A 256 -17.72 1.05 1.77
CA SER A 256 -17.63 0.44 3.10
C SER A 256 -17.08 -1.00 3.07
N THR A 257 -17.12 -1.67 1.92
CA THR A 257 -16.52 -2.99 1.72
C THR A 257 -15.06 -2.81 1.33
N VAL A 258 -14.14 -3.28 2.18
CA VAL A 258 -12.70 -3.07 2.04
C VAL A 258 -12.01 -4.36 1.62
N VAL A 259 -11.08 -4.28 0.68
CA VAL A 259 -10.10 -5.33 0.41
C VAL A 259 -8.70 -4.76 0.67
N ASP A 260 -8.04 -5.25 1.72
CA ASP A 260 -6.78 -4.69 2.20
C ASP A 260 -5.69 -5.74 2.45
N GLY A 261 -4.45 -5.45 2.02
CA GLY A 261 -3.28 -6.22 2.44
C GLY A 261 -3.05 -7.55 1.72
N PHE A 262 -3.57 -7.72 0.50
CA PHE A 262 -3.41 -8.95 -0.30
C PHE A 262 -2.39 -8.81 -1.41
N THR A 263 -1.84 -9.95 -1.86
CA THR A 263 -1.36 -10.10 -3.24
C THR A 263 -2.44 -10.80 -4.07
N ILE A 264 -2.98 -10.16 -5.10
CA ILE A 264 -4.06 -10.68 -5.94
C ILE A 264 -3.55 -10.85 -7.36
N ARG A 265 -3.67 -12.06 -7.93
CA ARG A 265 -3.17 -12.38 -9.26
C ARG A 265 -4.24 -13.00 -10.16
N GLY A 266 -4.46 -12.37 -11.31
CA GLY A 266 -5.27 -12.90 -12.43
C GLY A 266 -4.69 -14.19 -13.02
N ALA A 267 -5.51 -14.98 -13.71
CA ALA A 267 -5.06 -16.28 -14.22
C ALA A 267 -3.98 -16.15 -15.30
N SER A 268 -3.00 -17.05 -15.27
CA SER A 268 -2.06 -17.22 -16.40
C SER A 268 -2.68 -18.14 -17.44
N ASN A 269 -3.65 -17.61 -18.18
CA ASN A 269 -4.48 -18.35 -19.12
C ASN A 269 -4.18 -17.97 -20.58
N ALA A 270 -3.32 -18.73 -21.25
CA ALA A 270 -3.03 -18.55 -22.67
C ALA A 270 -4.27 -18.68 -23.57
N ASN A 271 -5.31 -19.39 -23.11
CA ASN A 271 -6.53 -19.67 -23.86
C ASN A 271 -7.69 -18.70 -23.53
N ALA A 272 -7.46 -17.67 -22.72
CA ALA A 272 -8.50 -16.69 -22.42
C ALA A 272 -8.98 -16.03 -23.73
N PRO A 273 -10.29 -15.99 -24.02
CA PRO A 273 -10.82 -15.43 -25.26
C PRO A 273 -10.86 -13.90 -25.25
N THR A 274 -11.12 -13.28 -24.10
CA THR A 274 -11.27 -11.82 -23.98
C THR A 274 -10.28 -11.24 -22.97
N ALA A 275 -10.27 -11.74 -21.73
CA ALA A 275 -9.55 -11.09 -20.64
C ALA A 275 -9.10 -12.02 -19.50
N SER A 276 -8.01 -11.63 -18.85
CA SER A 276 -7.67 -12.07 -17.49
C SER A 276 -7.59 -10.88 -16.54
N ILE A 277 -8.45 -10.87 -15.53
CA ILE A 277 -8.68 -9.75 -14.61
C ILE A 277 -8.36 -10.18 -13.18
N ALA A 278 -7.49 -9.44 -12.49
CA ALA A 278 -7.23 -9.70 -11.07
C ALA A 278 -8.36 -9.19 -10.17
N PHE A 279 -8.86 -7.98 -10.43
CA PHE A 279 -9.94 -7.36 -9.66
C PHE A 279 -10.97 -6.71 -10.59
N ASN A 280 -12.20 -7.21 -10.58
CA ASN A 280 -13.29 -6.71 -11.41
C ASN A 280 -14.33 -5.97 -10.56
N CYS A 281 -14.57 -4.69 -10.86
CA CYS A 281 -15.65 -3.89 -10.29
C CYS A 281 -16.72 -3.63 -11.37
N PHE A 282 -17.72 -4.51 -11.41
CA PHE A 282 -18.84 -4.40 -12.33
C PHE A 282 -20.03 -3.79 -11.58
N SER A 283 -20.12 -2.47 -11.66
CA SER A 283 -21.02 -1.60 -10.90
C SER A 283 -20.78 -1.53 -9.38
N GLY A 284 -19.91 -2.39 -8.82
CA GLY A 284 -19.47 -2.30 -7.43
C GLY A 284 -18.44 -1.19 -7.22
N SER A 285 -18.44 -0.56 -6.04
CA SER A 285 -17.53 0.53 -5.69
C SER A 285 -16.80 0.26 -4.35
N PRO A 286 -16.03 -0.84 -4.21
CA PRO A 286 -15.31 -1.14 -2.97
C PRO A 286 -14.16 -0.15 -2.70
N THR A 287 -13.60 -0.22 -1.49
CA THR A 287 -12.29 0.34 -1.18
C THR A 287 -11.22 -0.74 -1.37
N ILE A 288 -10.25 -0.50 -2.26
CA ILE A 288 -9.15 -1.41 -2.60
C ILE A 288 -7.85 -0.74 -2.15
N THR A 289 -7.23 -1.23 -1.07
CA THR A 289 -6.06 -0.55 -0.51
C THR A 289 -4.94 -1.44 0.03
N ASN A 290 -3.69 -0.97 0.01
CA ASN A 290 -2.53 -1.71 0.52
C ASN A 290 -2.35 -3.11 -0.12
N ASN A 291 -2.78 -3.29 -1.37
CA ASN A 291 -2.65 -4.55 -2.10
C ASN A 291 -1.53 -4.50 -3.14
N ARG A 292 -1.05 -5.68 -3.51
CA ARG A 292 -0.28 -5.93 -4.73
C ARG A 292 -1.19 -6.63 -5.74
N LEU A 293 -1.58 -5.95 -6.81
CA LEU A 293 -2.46 -6.50 -7.85
C LEU A 293 -1.68 -6.78 -9.13
N GLU A 294 -1.80 -7.98 -9.65
CA GLU A 294 -1.12 -8.45 -10.85
C GLU A 294 -2.15 -9.00 -11.84
N GLY A 295 -2.25 -8.40 -13.02
CA GLY A 295 -2.95 -9.00 -14.14
C GLY A 295 -2.38 -10.38 -14.51
N GLY A 296 -3.09 -11.10 -15.36
CA GLY A 296 -2.69 -12.42 -15.82
C GLY A 296 -1.52 -12.43 -16.79
N THR A 297 -1.17 -13.62 -17.25
CA THR A 297 -0.34 -13.83 -18.46
C THR A 297 -1.19 -14.52 -19.51
N VAL A 298 -1.44 -13.84 -20.62
CA VAL A 298 -2.39 -14.28 -21.65
C VAL A 298 -1.76 -14.18 -23.04
N SER A 299 -2.25 -14.98 -24.00
CA SER A 299 -1.71 -14.98 -25.36
C SER A 299 -2.47 -14.10 -26.32
N ASN A 300 -3.80 -14.23 -26.37
CA ASN A 300 -4.69 -13.55 -27.33
C ASN A 300 -5.75 -12.65 -26.68
N ALA A 301 -5.67 -12.44 -25.37
CA ALA A 301 -6.62 -11.66 -24.57
C ALA A 301 -5.93 -10.45 -23.94
N ILE A 302 -6.72 -9.52 -23.39
CA ILE A 302 -6.18 -8.44 -22.57
C ILE A 302 -5.82 -8.95 -21.17
N SER A 303 -4.80 -8.37 -20.56
CA SER A 303 -4.51 -8.58 -19.14
C SER A 303 -4.81 -7.30 -18.36
N VAL A 304 -5.55 -7.42 -17.26
CA VAL A 304 -6.00 -6.28 -16.46
C VAL A 304 -5.76 -6.54 -14.99
N ALA A 305 -5.12 -5.61 -14.28
CA ALA A 305 -5.04 -5.71 -12.82
C ALA A 305 -6.36 -5.25 -12.17
N ILE A 306 -6.86 -4.07 -12.52
CA ILE A 306 -8.16 -3.56 -12.04
C ILE A 306 -9.03 -3.13 -13.21
N PHE A 307 -10.23 -3.71 -13.29
CA PHE A 307 -11.25 -3.34 -14.27
C PHE A 307 -12.44 -2.66 -13.58
N LEU A 308 -12.85 -1.49 -14.08
CA LEU A 308 -13.92 -0.66 -13.51
C LEU A 308 -14.96 -0.33 -14.58
N SER A 309 -16.20 -0.75 -14.34
CA SER A 309 -17.35 -0.50 -15.22
C SER A 309 -18.51 0.02 -14.39
N THR A 310 -18.99 1.23 -14.68
CA THR A 310 -20.02 1.92 -13.88
C THR A 310 -19.67 1.94 -12.37
N SER A 311 -18.40 2.17 -12.05
CA SER A 311 -17.83 2.04 -10.70
C SER A 311 -17.22 3.36 -10.21
N SER A 312 -17.37 3.63 -8.92
CA SER A 312 -16.75 4.74 -8.19
C SER A 312 -15.85 4.23 -7.05
N ALA A 313 -15.14 3.13 -7.29
CA ALA A 313 -14.23 2.52 -6.32
C ALA A 313 -13.15 3.50 -5.83
N ILE A 314 -12.70 3.31 -4.58
CA ILE A 314 -11.53 3.99 -4.01
C ILE A 314 -10.35 3.04 -4.13
N ILE A 315 -9.32 3.43 -4.87
CA ILE A 315 -8.11 2.62 -5.13
C ILE A 315 -6.91 3.37 -4.57
N SER A 316 -6.35 2.92 -3.46
CA SER A 316 -5.25 3.65 -2.82
C SER A 316 -4.13 2.83 -2.21
N ASN A 317 -2.91 3.35 -2.21
CA ASN A 317 -1.74 2.69 -1.61
C ASN A 317 -1.47 1.28 -2.16
N ASN A 318 -1.81 1.02 -3.42
CA ASN A 318 -1.56 -0.26 -4.05
C ASN A 318 -0.29 -0.25 -4.91
N THR A 319 0.31 -1.42 -5.07
CA THR A 319 1.23 -1.72 -6.18
C THR A 319 0.46 -2.48 -7.26
N ILE A 320 0.36 -1.93 -8.46
CA ILE A 320 -0.49 -2.43 -9.53
C ILE A 320 0.36 -2.76 -10.76
N GLN A 321 0.25 -3.98 -11.29
CA GLN A 321 0.94 -4.43 -12.49
C GLN A 321 -0.05 -5.03 -13.48
N GLY A 322 -0.19 -4.42 -14.67
CA GLY A 322 -1.18 -4.84 -15.67
C GLY A 322 -1.02 -6.25 -16.25
N GLY A 323 0.05 -6.97 -15.88
CA GLY A 323 0.32 -8.35 -16.30
C GLY A 323 1.06 -8.42 -17.64
N THR A 324 0.78 -9.46 -18.43
CA THR A 324 1.45 -9.71 -19.71
C THR A 324 0.48 -10.21 -20.77
N SER A 325 0.52 -9.60 -21.96
CA SER A 325 -0.20 -10.07 -23.15
C SER A 325 0.74 -10.15 -24.35
N THR A 326 0.80 -11.29 -25.05
CA THR A 326 1.69 -11.46 -26.20
C THR A 326 1.09 -11.00 -27.54
N ALA A 327 -0.20 -10.65 -27.58
CA ALA A 327 -0.87 -10.24 -28.82
C ALA A 327 -1.64 -8.92 -28.72
N THR A 328 -2.21 -8.59 -27.56
CA THR A 328 -3.06 -7.40 -27.40
C THR A 328 -2.48 -6.47 -26.34
N GLY A 329 -3.34 -5.84 -25.53
CA GLY A 329 -2.95 -4.84 -24.55
C GLY A 329 -2.93 -5.33 -23.10
N THR A 330 -2.21 -4.59 -22.26
CA THR A 330 -2.19 -4.75 -20.80
C THR A 330 -2.59 -3.47 -20.10
N PHE A 331 -3.27 -3.60 -18.97
CA PHE A 331 -3.89 -2.48 -18.27
C PHE A 331 -3.62 -2.59 -16.77
N GLY A 332 -2.97 -1.57 -16.19
CA GLY A 332 -2.93 -1.42 -14.73
C GLY A 332 -4.35 -1.17 -14.20
N VAL A 333 -4.95 -0.05 -14.62
CA VAL A 333 -6.36 0.28 -14.31
C VAL A 333 -7.11 0.57 -15.61
N PHE A 334 -8.24 -0.12 -15.82
CA PHE A 334 -9.15 0.09 -16.95
C PHE A 334 -10.45 0.71 -16.43
N VAL A 335 -10.83 1.88 -16.95
CA VAL A 335 -12.03 2.66 -16.57
C VAL A 335 -13.02 2.76 -17.74
N GLN A 336 -14.28 2.38 -17.54
CA GLN A 336 -15.34 2.50 -18.55
C GLN A 336 -16.75 2.71 -18.01
N ASP A 337 -17.69 2.94 -18.94
CA ASP A 337 -19.13 2.95 -18.70
C ASP A 337 -19.58 3.91 -17.58
N SER A 338 -19.15 5.17 -17.71
CA SER A 338 -19.48 6.28 -16.79
C SER A 338 -18.96 6.05 -15.37
N SER A 339 -17.75 5.51 -15.26
CA SER A 339 -17.06 5.30 -13.98
C SER A 339 -16.44 6.60 -13.45
N SER A 340 -16.40 6.74 -12.13
CA SER A 340 -15.83 7.90 -11.42
C SER A 340 -14.96 7.49 -10.22
N PRO A 341 -13.94 6.63 -10.42
CA PRO A 341 -13.11 6.16 -9.31
C PRO A 341 -12.18 7.26 -8.78
N THR A 342 -11.75 7.07 -7.54
CA THR A 342 -10.59 7.80 -6.98
C THR A 342 -9.38 6.87 -6.97
N VAL A 343 -8.32 7.24 -7.69
CA VAL A 343 -7.06 6.50 -7.79
C VAL A 343 -5.97 7.34 -7.14
N ALA A 344 -5.50 6.96 -5.94
CA ALA A 344 -4.60 7.79 -5.15
C ALA A 344 -3.42 7.03 -4.52
N TYR A 345 -2.22 7.62 -4.52
CA TYR A 345 -1.05 7.04 -3.83
C TYR A 345 -0.66 5.62 -4.29
N ASN A 346 -0.93 5.27 -5.55
CA ASN A 346 -0.56 3.97 -6.10
C ASN A 346 0.77 4.03 -6.85
N THR A 347 1.48 2.91 -6.89
CA THR A 347 2.53 2.64 -7.87
C THR A 347 1.95 1.74 -8.94
N ILE A 348 1.88 2.22 -10.19
CA ILE A 348 1.18 1.55 -11.29
C ILE A 348 2.17 1.30 -12.44
N TYR A 349 2.24 0.06 -12.89
CA TYR A 349 2.98 -0.36 -14.08
C TYR A 349 2.00 -0.97 -15.09
N GLY A 350 1.93 -0.40 -16.29
CA GLY A 350 0.96 -0.79 -17.32
C GLY A 350 1.10 -2.24 -17.81
N GLY A 351 2.23 -2.89 -17.54
CA GLY A 351 2.48 -4.28 -17.90
C GLY A 351 3.39 -4.42 -19.13
N ILE A 352 3.36 -5.62 -19.70
CA ILE A 352 4.13 -5.99 -20.89
C ILE A 352 3.16 -6.46 -21.95
N ALA A 353 3.03 -5.69 -23.01
CA ALA A 353 2.16 -5.96 -24.15
C ALA A 353 2.99 -6.08 -25.43
N ASN A 354 2.47 -6.76 -26.46
CA ASN A 354 3.03 -6.66 -27.81
C ASN A 354 2.47 -5.43 -28.53
N ASP A 355 1.16 -5.20 -28.40
CA ASP A 355 0.48 -4.04 -28.97
C ASP A 355 0.63 -2.81 -28.04
N SER A 356 -0.20 -2.70 -27.00
CA SER A 356 -0.26 -1.48 -26.20
C SER A 356 -0.31 -1.74 -24.69
N SER A 357 0.57 -1.09 -23.93
CA SER A 357 0.56 -1.16 -22.47
C SER A 357 0.05 0.16 -21.88
N HIS A 358 -0.83 0.07 -20.88
CA HIS A 358 -1.51 1.24 -20.30
C HIS A 358 -1.39 1.21 -18.78
N GLY A 359 -0.79 2.23 -18.18
CA GLY A 359 -0.82 2.43 -16.74
C GLY A 359 -2.26 2.60 -16.28
N ILE A 360 -2.92 3.66 -16.77
CA ILE A 360 -4.36 3.88 -16.63
C ILE A 360 -4.96 4.11 -18.02
N TYR A 361 -5.94 3.29 -18.38
CA TYR A 361 -6.77 3.46 -19.58
C TYR A 361 -8.17 3.92 -19.19
N ASN A 362 -8.54 5.10 -19.66
CA ASN A 362 -9.84 5.71 -19.47
C ASN A 362 -10.57 5.76 -20.80
N SER A 363 -11.46 4.79 -21.00
CA SER A 363 -12.13 4.53 -22.28
C SER A 363 -13.01 5.71 -22.75
N PRO A 364 -13.45 5.73 -24.03
CA PRO A 364 -14.23 6.80 -24.64
C PRO A 364 -15.70 6.88 -24.17
N HIS A 365 -15.92 6.92 -22.85
CA HIS A 365 -17.21 7.10 -22.20
C HIS A 365 -17.18 8.36 -21.33
N ALA A 366 -18.32 8.75 -20.73
CA ALA A 366 -18.42 9.92 -19.85
C ALA A 366 -17.83 9.64 -18.44
N ASN A 367 -16.60 9.13 -18.39
CA ASN A 367 -15.91 8.81 -17.15
C ASN A 367 -15.32 10.08 -16.52
N THR A 368 -15.29 10.12 -15.19
CA THR A 368 -14.74 11.25 -14.41
C THR A 368 -13.79 10.80 -13.31
N PRO A 369 -12.73 10.02 -13.62
CA PRO A 369 -11.79 9.56 -12.61
C PRO A 369 -11.02 10.72 -11.98
N THR A 370 -10.78 10.63 -10.67
CA THR A 370 -9.84 11.50 -9.94
C THR A 370 -8.55 10.73 -9.68
N ILE A 371 -7.44 11.19 -10.25
CA ILE A 371 -6.14 10.51 -10.24
C ILE A 371 -5.12 11.44 -9.56
N ILE A 372 -4.67 11.09 -8.35
CA ILE A 372 -3.81 11.98 -7.54
C ILE A 372 -2.65 11.27 -6.85
N PHE A 373 -1.49 11.90 -6.77
CA PHE A 373 -0.33 11.38 -6.02
C PHE A 373 0.12 9.96 -6.40
N ASN A 374 -0.09 9.54 -7.64
CA ASN A 374 0.36 8.23 -8.13
C ASN A 374 1.74 8.35 -8.80
N SER A 375 2.49 7.24 -8.77
CA SER A 375 3.60 6.99 -9.68
C SER A 375 3.12 6.01 -10.73
N ILE A 376 3.07 6.43 -12.00
CA ILE A 376 2.48 5.68 -13.11
C ILE A 376 3.54 5.49 -14.19
N ASP A 377 3.77 4.25 -14.55
CA ASP A 377 4.62 3.84 -15.66
C ASP A 377 3.78 3.13 -16.72
N GLY A 378 3.84 3.60 -17.96
CA GLY A 378 3.06 3.08 -19.06
C GLY A 378 3.39 1.64 -19.47
N GLY A 379 4.53 1.09 -19.04
CA GLY A 379 4.93 -0.27 -19.35
C GLY A 379 5.74 -0.40 -20.63
N THR A 380 5.67 -1.59 -21.23
CA THR A 380 6.38 -1.94 -22.47
C THR A 380 5.41 -2.48 -23.52
N GLY A 381 5.57 -2.06 -24.78
CA GLY A 381 4.83 -2.54 -25.94
C GLY A 381 5.16 -1.79 -27.23
N SER A 382 4.40 -1.98 -28.31
CA SER A 382 4.51 -1.12 -29.49
C SER A 382 4.12 0.33 -29.13
N PHE A 383 3.09 0.46 -28.31
CA PHE A 383 2.68 1.71 -27.68
C PHE A 383 2.71 1.56 -26.15
N SER A 384 3.15 2.61 -25.45
CA SER A 384 3.04 2.66 -23.99
C SER A 384 2.44 3.98 -23.54
N TYR A 385 1.47 3.90 -22.62
CA TYR A 385 0.70 5.04 -22.13
C TYR A 385 0.74 5.06 -20.61
N ALA A 386 1.27 6.11 -19.99
CA ALA A 386 1.09 6.25 -18.54
C ALA A 386 -0.40 6.51 -18.25
N PHE A 387 -0.98 7.48 -18.95
CA PHE A 387 -2.41 7.77 -18.93
C PHE A 387 -2.96 7.93 -20.35
N ASN A 388 -3.95 7.12 -20.70
CA ASN A 388 -4.67 7.18 -21.97
C ASN A 388 -6.13 7.51 -21.69
N THR A 389 -6.61 8.62 -22.25
CA THR A 389 -8.01 9.06 -22.09
C THR A 389 -8.56 9.52 -23.42
N SER A 390 -9.88 9.49 -23.58
CA SER A 390 -10.56 9.95 -24.80
C SER A 390 -11.86 10.66 -24.47
N HIS A 391 -12.27 11.58 -25.33
CA HIS A 391 -13.60 12.19 -25.25
C HIS A 391 -14.70 11.10 -25.21
N PRO A 392 -15.79 11.28 -24.42
CA PRO A 392 -16.16 12.43 -23.61
C PRO A 392 -15.66 12.39 -22.16
N SER A 393 -14.64 11.58 -21.85
CA SER A 393 -14.15 11.48 -20.47
C SER A 393 -13.53 12.79 -19.97
N ASN A 394 -13.86 13.17 -18.74
CA ASN A 394 -13.36 14.38 -18.10
C ASN A 394 -12.65 14.06 -16.77
N SER A 395 -11.35 13.71 -16.88
CA SER A 395 -10.53 13.29 -15.74
C SER A 395 -9.90 14.45 -14.99
N ILE A 396 -9.68 14.29 -13.68
CA ILE A 396 -8.84 15.18 -12.88
C ILE A 396 -7.53 14.44 -12.58
N VAL A 397 -6.41 14.97 -13.04
CA VAL A 397 -5.08 14.35 -12.90
C VAL A 397 -4.14 15.36 -12.25
N THR A 398 -3.78 15.15 -10.98
CA THR A 398 -3.02 16.14 -10.22
C THR A 398 -1.93 15.54 -9.32
N ASN A 399 -0.76 16.18 -9.27
CA ASN A 399 0.36 15.77 -8.41
C ASN A 399 0.85 14.32 -8.67
N ASN A 400 0.78 13.85 -9.90
CA ASN A 400 1.26 12.52 -10.26
C ASN A 400 2.65 12.58 -10.93
N ILE A 401 3.36 11.46 -10.89
CA ILE A 401 4.56 11.20 -11.70
C ILE A 401 4.15 10.23 -12.80
N LEU A 402 4.17 10.69 -14.07
CA LEU A 402 3.79 9.90 -15.24
C LEU A 402 5.01 9.66 -16.12
N ASN A 403 5.54 8.43 -16.05
CA ASN A 403 6.48 7.91 -17.01
C ASN A 403 5.71 7.21 -18.13
N ALA A 404 5.87 7.67 -19.37
CA ALA A 404 5.26 7.04 -20.54
C ALA A 404 5.64 5.56 -20.73
N GLY A 405 6.69 5.08 -20.06
CA GLY A 405 7.23 3.73 -20.22
C GLY A 405 8.29 3.69 -21.32
N SER A 406 8.44 2.51 -21.93
CA SER A 406 9.47 2.23 -22.93
C SER A 406 8.93 1.54 -24.18
N GLY A 407 7.70 1.85 -24.59
CA GLY A 407 7.17 1.39 -25.86
C GLY A 407 7.90 2.01 -27.06
N ASN A 408 7.71 1.49 -28.28
CA ASN A 408 8.29 2.13 -29.47
C ASN A 408 7.78 3.57 -29.64
N THR A 409 6.48 3.76 -29.38
CA THR A 409 5.85 5.06 -29.21
C THR A 409 5.32 5.21 -27.78
N SER A 410 5.75 6.25 -27.08
CA SER A 410 5.49 6.44 -25.65
C SER A 410 4.78 7.77 -25.39
N TYR A 411 3.67 7.72 -24.65
CA TYR A 411 2.88 8.88 -24.24
C TYR A 411 2.77 8.96 -22.71
N ALA A 412 3.20 10.05 -22.09
CA ALA A 412 2.93 10.24 -20.66
C ALA A 412 1.42 10.51 -20.48
N ILE A 413 0.86 11.41 -21.30
CA ILE A 413 -0.59 11.58 -21.46
C ILE A 413 -0.94 11.49 -22.93
N TYR A 414 -1.92 10.66 -23.26
CA TYR A 414 -2.57 10.61 -24.56
C TYR A 414 -4.04 10.99 -24.41
N GLN A 415 -4.47 11.98 -25.19
CA GLN A 415 -5.84 12.42 -25.33
C GLN A 415 -6.34 12.04 -26.73
N GLY A 416 -7.21 11.04 -26.79
CA GLY A 416 -7.81 10.57 -28.03
C GLY A 416 -8.71 11.62 -28.70
N ALA A 417 -9.05 11.36 -29.96
CA ALA A 417 -9.83 12.28 -30.77
C ALA A 417 -11.24 12.52 -30.18
N GLY A 418 -11.78 13.72 -30.37
CA GLY A 418 -13.06 14.10 -29.78
C GLY A 418 -13.57 15.45 -30.24
N ALA A 419 -14.69 15.89 -29.67
CA ALA A 419 -15.21 17.23 -29.86
C ALA A 419 -15.36 17.94 -28.51
N GLY A 420 -14.61 19.02 -28.30
CA GLY A 420 -14.69 19.86 -27.11
C GLY A 420 -13.67 19.49 -26.04
N ASP A 421 -13.33 20.48 -25.22
CA ASP A 421 -12.23 20.38 -24.26
C ASP A 421 -12.61 19.53 -23.06
N VAL A 422 -11.70 18.66 -22.65
CA VAL A 422 -11.88 17.73 -21.52
C VAL A 422 -10.57 17.57 -20.74
N GLY A 423 -10.67 17.27 -19.45
CA GLY A 423 -9.50 16.92 -18.63
C GLY A 423 -8.86 18.12 -17.95
N ASN A 424 -8.48 17.91 -16.67
CA ASN A 424 -7.77 18.88 -15.85
C ASN A 424 -6.46 18.26 -15.38
N TYR A 425 -5.34 18.70 -15.97
CA TYR A 425 -4.02 18.11 -15.76
C TYR A 425 -3.10 19.14 -15.12
N GLN A 426 -2.87 19.03 -13.81
CA GLN A 426 -2.16 20.06 -13.05
C GLN A 426 -1.07 19.49 -12.15
N PHE A 427 0.04 20.21 -12.02
CA PHE A 427 1.12 19.86 -11.08
C PHE A 427 1.68 18.44 -11.24
N ASN A 428 1.63 17.89 -12.46
CA ASN A 428 2.17 16.56 -12.74
C ASN A 428 3.63 16.65 -13.23
N THR A 429 4.37 15.58 -13.02
CA THR A 429 5.70 15.36 -13.62
C THR A 429 5.53 14.39 -14.79
N LEU A 430 5.76 14.84 -16.02
CA LEU A 430 5.58 14.08 -17.26
C LEU A 430 6.93 13.83 -17.93
N PHE A 431 7.23 12.56 -18.23
CA PHE A 431 8.44 12.21 -18.95
C PHE A 431 8.33 10.86 -19.67
N THR A 432 9.33 10.53 -20.49
CA THR A 432 9.44 9.21 -21.13
C THR A 432 10.77 8.56 -20.79
N SER A 433 10.77 7.25 -20.53
CA SER A 433 11.98 6.48 -20.20
C SER A 433 12.56 5.70 -21.38
N GLY A 434 11.78 5.47 -22.44
CA GLY A 434 12.25 4.79 -23.65
C GLY A 434 11.34 4.99 -24.86
N GLY A 435 11.77 4.46 -26.01
CA GLY A 435 11.07 4.57 -27.29
C GLY A 435 11.76 5.46 -28.31
N ASN A 436 11.28 5.38 -29.56
CA ASN A 436 11.75 6.21 -30.68
C ASN A 436 10.89 7.47 -30.82
N ILE A 437 9.58 7.36 -30.56
CA ILE A 437 8.61 8.44 -30.67
C ILE A 437 8.06 8.71 -29.27
N ARG A 438 8.28 9.90 -28.72
CA ARG A 438 8.15 10.14 -27.28
C ARG A 438 7.52 11.50 -26.97
N TYR A 439 6.33 11.47 -26.37
CA TYR A 439 5.50 12.63 -26.08
C TYR A 439 5.21 12.75 -24.58
N CYS A 440 5.24 13.99 -24.07
CA CYS A 440 4.76 14.28 -22.72
C CYS A 440 3.22 14.41 -22.73
N LEU A 441 2.66 15.22 -23.63
CA LEU A 441 1.22 15.22 -23.93
C LEU A 441 0.98 15.12 -25.44
N PHE A 442 0.05 14.26 -25.86
CA PHE A 442 -0.39 14.12 -27.24
C PHE A 442 -1.90 14.24 -27.34
N GLU A 443 -2.38 15.11 -28.23
CA GLU A 443 -3.78 15.23 -28.60
C GLU A 443 -3.99 14.64 -29.99
N ASN A 444 -4.95 13.72 -30.13
CA ASN A 444 -5.30 13.13 -31.42
C ASN A 444 -6.37 13.93 -32.20
N GLY A 445 -6.48 15.23 -31.93
CA GLY A 445 -7.35 16.17 -32.67
C GLY A 445 -8.75 16.39 -32.08
N GLY A 446 -9.21 17.64 -32.12
CA GLY A 446 -10.60 18.05 -31.87
C GLY A 446 -11.00 18.26 -30.41
N SER A 447 -10.10 17.96 -29.47
CA SER A 447 -10.27 18.26 -28.04
C SER A 447 -8.94 18.68 -27.43
N SER A 448 -8.96 19.70 -26.57
CA SER A 448 -7.81 20.11 -25.75
C SER A 448 -8.06 19.82 -24.27
N PRO A 449 -7.02 19.79 -23.42
CA PRO A 449 -7.16 19.89 -21.98
C PRO A 449 -7.90 21.17 -21.59
N ILE A 450 -8.88 21.07 -20.68
CA ILE A 450 -9.52 22.25 -20.06
C ILE A 450 -8.46 23.02 -19.27
N THR A 451 -7.60 22.31 -18.53
CA THR A 451 -6.44 22.91 -17.86
C THR A 451 -5.20 22.05 -18.01
N PHE A 452 -4.06 22.71 -18.26
CA PHE A 452 -2.73 22.09 -18.34
C PHE A 452 -1.69 23.00 -17.66
N ASN A 453 -1.79 23.17 -16.33
CA ASN A 453 -1.03 24.18 -15.60
C ASN A 453 -0.08 23.59 -14.54
N GLY A 454 1.07 24.24 -14.33
CA GLY A 454 2.00 23.86 -13.26
C GLY A 454 2.70 22.52 -13.46
N ASN A 455 2.64 21.93 -14.66
CA ASN A 455 3.25 20.64 -14.93
C ASN A 455 4.75 20.79 -15.21
N ARG A 456 5.52 19.78 -14.81
CA ARG A 456 6.93 19.61 -15.18
C ARG A 456 7.04 18.65 -16.36
N LEU A 457 7.64 19.06 -17.47
CA LEU A 457 7.76 18.26 -18.69
C LEU A 457 9.23 18.11 -19.10
N PHE A 458 9.75 16.90 -19.20
CA PHE A 458 11.13 16.69 -19.65
C PHE A 458 11.32 15.32 -20.31
N SER A 459 12.44 15.16 -21.04
CA SER A 459 12.79 13.89 -21.70
C SER A 459 11.71 13.37 -22.68
N CYS A 460 11.08 14.27 -23.43
CA CYS A 460 10.08 13.97 -24.46
C CYS A 460 10.55 14.53 -25.82
N PRO A 461 11.58 13.94 -26.47
CA PRO A 461 12.27 14.55 -27.61
C PRO A 461 11.45 14.68 -28.89
N THR A 462 10.30 14.02 -29.01
CA THR A 462 9.42 14.22 -30.17
C THR A 462 8.59 15.48 -29.98
N ALA A 463 7.91 15.61 -28.83
CA ALA A 463 7.29 16.85 -28.41
C ALA A 463 7.06 16.88 -26.89
N LEU A 464 7.23 18.05 -26.27
CA LEU A 464 6.65 18.31 -24.94
C LEU A 464 5.12 18.30 -25.04
N TYR A 465 4.58 18.85 -26.13
CA TYR A 465 3.15 18.89 -26.39
C TYR A 465 2.91 18.69 -27.89
N TYR A 466 2.10 17.70 -28.28
CA TYR A 466 1.69 17.50 -29.66
C TYR A 466 0.23 17.91 -29.84
N ASP A 467 0.05 19.10 -30.38
CA ASP A 467 -1.23 19.80 -30.47
C ASP A 467 -2.03 19.33 -31.70
N ASN A 468 -3.26 18.88 -31.44
CA ASN A 468 -4.24 18.45 -32.44
C ASN A 468 -3.67 17.58 -33.57
N ALA A 469 -2.85 16.58 -33.22
CA ALA A 469 -2.21 15.64 -34.13
C ALA A 469 -1.41 16.28 -35.29
N SER A 470 -0.99 17.55 -35.17
CA SER A 470 -0.42 18.31 -36.29
C SER A 470 0.79 19.15 -35.91
N ASN A 471 0.86 19.68 -34.69
CA ASN A 471 1.89 20.64 -34.29
C ASN A 471 2.72 20.12 -33.12
N ALA A 472 3.99 19.79 -33.38
CA ALA A 472 4.95 19.46 -32.32
C ALA A 472 5.49 20.73 -31.66
N ILE A 473 5.27 20.86 -30.34
CA ILE A 473 5.76 21.95 -29.52
C ILE A 473 6.86 21.39 -28.59
N ASN A 474 8.08 21.92 -28.76
CA ASN A 474 9.27 21.54 -27.99
C ASN A 474 9.78 22.65 -27.07
N ASP A 475 9.14 23.82 -27.08
CA ASP A 475 9.50 24.98 -26.28
C ASP A 475 8.45 25.19 -25.17
N ILE A 476 8.88 25.23 -23.91
CA ILE A 476 7.99 25.36 -22.76
C ILE A 476 7.30 26.73 -22.70
N GLY A 477 7.93 27.77 -23.26
CA GLY A 477 7.34 29.11 -23.40
C GLY A 477 6.13 29.09 -24.33
N THR A 478 6.19 28.32 -25.40
CA THR A 478 5.09 28.12 -26.36
C THR A 478 3.96 27.32 -25.73
N VAL A 479 4.26 26.27 -24.94
CA VAL A 479 3.24 25.54 -24.17
C VAL A 479 2.49 26.50 -23.23
N ASN A 480 3.20 27.40 -22.53
CA ASN A 480 2.59 28.43 -21.67
C ASN A 480 1.98 29.62 -22.45
N GLY A 481 2.29 29.78 -23.73
CA GLY A 481 1.79 30.86 -24.58
C GLY A 481 0.42 30.58 -25.19
N GLY A 482 -0.06 29.33 -25.08
CA GLY A 482 -1.29 28.83 -25.69
C GLY A 482 -1.02 27.95 -26.91
N THR A 483 -1.84 26.92 -27.09
CA THR A 483 -1.84 26.03 -28.26
C THR A 483 -2.65 26.62 -29.41
N LEU A 484 -2.51 26.09 -30.63
CA LEU A 484 -3.20 26.63 -31.80
C LEU A 484 -4.71 26.41 -31.67
N GLY A 485 -5.45 27.47 -31.32
CA GLY A 485 -6.90 27.40 -31.14
C GLY A 485 -7.35 26.80 -29.80
N GLY A 486 -6.43 26.55 -28.87
CA GLY A 486 -6.70 26.06 -27.53
C GLY A 486 -6.59 27.13 -26.44
N ALA A 487 -6.74 26.70 -25.18
CA ALA A 487 -6.62 27.57 -24.01
C ALA A 487 -5.19 28.07 -23.79
N THR A 488 -5.04 29.18 -23.07
CA THR A 488 -3.74 29.61 -22.54
C THR A 488 -3.41 28.82 -21.28
N TYR A 489 -2.26 28.16 -21.29
CA TYR A 489 -1.73 27.42 -20.14
C TYR A 489 -0.71 28.27 -19.38
N SER A 490 -0.41 27.93 -18.13
CA SER A 490 0.54 28.73 -17.33
C SER A 490 1.28 27.90 -16.30
N GLY A 491 2.47 28.39 -15.95
CA GLY A 491 3.29 27.82 -14.88
C GLY A 491 3.91 26.47 -15.19
N ASN A 492 3.89 25.99 -16.45
CA ASN A 492 4.61 24.78 -16.83
C ASN A 492 6.12 25.05 -16.95
N TYR A 493 6.94 24.08 -16.59
CA TYR A 493 8.41 24.20 -16.56
C TYR A 493 9.10 22.90 -16.98
N GLU A 494 10.39 22.97 -17.33
CA GLU A 494 11.24 21.83 -17.73
C GLU A 494 12.03 21.26 -16.53
#